data_AF-A0A934C3A6-F1
#
_entry.id   AF-A0A934C3A6-F1
#
_cell.length_a   1.000
_cell.length_b   1.000
_cell.length_c   1.000
_cell.angle_alpha   90.00
_cell.angle_beta   90.00
_cell.angle_gamma   90.00
#
_symmetry.space_group_name_H-M   'P 1'
#
loop_
_entity.id
_entity.type
_entity.pdbx_description
1 polymer ?
#
loop_
_entity_poly.entity_id
_entity_poly.type
_entity_poly.pdbx_seq_one_letter_code
_entity_poly.pdbx_strand_id
1 'polypeptide(L)'
;MKNKLLHWSAILLILATGFLHYITAAEEYSQARYMGVLFLANFLGSLAAAFGIARRKLGWGWLLGVVIAAGSILGYIQSRTVGMPGMEVEAWYNPIGISALIVEALFLAVFALARPWALGEQAETFAPPRAAQPSVYRSAAGLLGGISLFVLIQLAQVYQAGKDVCGLTFAHPQVLFQSPAGLKIFFIGTLFFVVFLSFSFAAYGVWRQRFWAGWAVGLFAVAALLFGIYQSRIAGVPEIAILQWRSPAGIAALLGMGFLGVFFWSNAWALGLEELSPMLQDKSRQPVFILSLALVIVSVGFISYQLGAVNNHAEHPLPATVISNDTLEQEYGIRLTLVGVTAAGGMVDVRYRVIDPLKAAKLIDEEEGGIMPMVYVSNGDVMLMPDMHMREQKLVAGRVYFVLIPNSQNAVKRGTVVTVVFGDVAVEPTLAQ
;
A
#
# COMPACT_ATOMS: atom_id res chain seq x y z
N MET A 1 -21.79 27.61 13.57
CA MET A 1 -21.73 26.13 13.68
C MET A 1 -21.72 25.43 12.32
N LYS A 2 -22.66 25.72 11.39
CA LYS A 2 -22.72 25.08 10.04
C LYS A 2 -21.42 25.18 9.22
N ASN A 3 -20.77 26.36 9.16
CA ASN A 3 -19.51 26.51 8.42
C ASN A 3 -18.34 25.70 9.00
N LYS A 4 -18.26 25.55 10.33
CA LYS A 4 -17.20 24.76 10.97
C LYS A 4 -17.34 23.28 10.63
N LEU A 5 -18.57 22.74 10.64
CA LEU A 5 -18.83 21.35 10.27
C LEU A 5 -18.42 21.08 8.81
N LEU A 6 -18.81 21.97 7.88
CA LEU A 6 -18.44 21.85 6.47
C LEU A 6 -16.92 21.91 6.23
N HIS A 7 -16.18 22.74 6.98
CA HIS A 7 -14.71 22.78 6.87
C HIS A 7 -14.05 21.49 7.36
N TRP A 8 -14.54 20.90 8.45
CA TRP A 8 -14.03 19.62 8.94
C TRP A 8 -14.38 18.46 8.01
N SER A 9 -15.60 18.44 7.50
CA SER A 9 -16.00 17.49 6.47
C SER A 9 -15.10 17.61 5.24
N ALA A 10 -14.78 18.81 4.78
CA ALA A 10 -13.89 19.00 3.63
C ALA A 10 -12.47 18.45 3.88
N ILE A 11 -11.89 18.73 5.06
CA ILE A 11 -10.57 18.20 5.43
C ILE A 11 -10.60 16.68 5.48
N LEU A 12 -11.61 16.08 6.11
CA LEU A 12 -11.73 14.62 6.21
C LEU A 12 -11.90 13.97 4.82
N LEU A 13 -12.75 14.54 3.98
CA LEU A 13 -13.02 14.02 2.64
C LEU A 13 -11.79 14.12 1.73
N ILE A 14 -11.06 15.24 1.75
CA ILE A 14 -9.86 15.37 0.92
C ILE A 14 -8.71 14.48 1.43
N LEU A 15 -8.59 14.28 2.75
CA LEU A 15 -7.62 13.32 3.30
C LEU A 15 -7.99 11.87 2.95
N ALA A 16 -9.28 11.52 2.99
CA ALA A 16 -9.76 10.22 2.54
C ALA A 16 -9.49 10.00 1.04
N THR A 17 -9.67 11.04 0.21
CA THR A 17 -9.31 11.02 -1.22
C THR A 17 -7.83 10.70 -1.39
N GLY A 18 -6.95 11.45 -0.71
CA GLY A 18 -5.51 11.22 -0.80
C GLY A 18 -5.09 9.83 -0.31
N PHE A 19 -5.71 9.33 0.76
CA PHE A 19 -5.44 7.98 1.27
C PHE A 19 -5.79 6.90 0.25
N LEU A 20 -6.96 6.99 -0.39
CA LEU A 20 -7.38 6.05 -1.42
C LEU A 20 -6.41 6.04 -2.61
N HIS A 21 -5.92 7.21 -3.05
CA HIS A 21 -4.96 7.28 -4.15
C HIS A 21 -3.58 6.76 -3.75
N TYR A 22 -3.20 6.93 -2.49
CA TYR A 22 -1.93 6.43 -2.00
C TYR A 22 -1.88 4.90 -1.96
N ILE A 23 -2.95 4.24 -1.48
CA ILE A 23 -3.00 2.77 -1.40
C ILE A 23 -3.07 2.11 -2.79
N THR A 24 -3.62 2.80 -3.80
CA THR A 24 -3.65 2.30 -5.19
C THR A 24 -2.44 2.72 -6.00
N ALA A 25 -1.64 3.69 -5.55
CA ALA A 25 -0.52 4.24 -6.33
C ALA A 25 0.48 3.18 -6.79
N ALA A 26 0.73 2.14 -5.98
CA ALA A 26 1.68 1.07 -6.31
C ALA A 26 1.17 0.20 -7.48
N GLU A 27 -0.10 -0.21 -7.43
CA GLU A 27 -0.75 -0.99 -8.48
C GLU A 27 -0.85 -0.20 -9.79
N GLU A 28 -1.19 1.08 -9.69
CA GLU A 28 -1.23 1.99 -10.84
C GLU A 28 0.17 2.23 -11.43
N TYR A 29 1.21 2.26 -10.59
CA TYR A 29 2.60 2.38 -11.04
C TYR A 29 3.06 1.16 -11.85
N SER A 30 2.58 -0.05 -11.48
CA SER A 30 2.87 -1.26 -12.25
C SER A 30 2.14 -1.31 -13.58
N GLN A 31 0.93 -0.75 -13.68
CA GLN A 31 0.23 -0.63 -14.97
C GLN A 31 0.86 0.43 -15.88
N ALA A 32 1.12 1.62 -15.34
CA ALA A 32 1.86 2.66 -16.04
C ALA A 32 2.58 3.58 -15.05
N ARG A 33 3.89 3.79 -15.26
CA ARG A 33 4.70 4.64 -14.36
C ARG A 33 4.10 6.03 -14.14
N TYR A 34 3.55 6.64 -15.18
CA TYR A 34 2.96 7.97 -15.06
C TYR A 34 1.65 7.95 -14.26
N MET A 35 0.88 6.86 -14.27
CA MET A 35 -0.33 6.70 -13.45
C MET A 35 0.02 6.66 -11.98
N GLY A 36 0.97 5.82 -11.58
CA GLY A 36 1.41 5.80 -10.18
C GLY A 36 1.97 7.15 -9.72
N VAL A 37 2.66 7.91 -10.59
CA VAL A 37 3.07 9.29 -10.29
C VAL A 37 1.87 10.23 -10.12
N LEU A 38 0.85 10.13 -10.98
CA LEU A 38 -0.38 10.94 -10.86
C LEU A 38 -1.13 10.63 -9.57
N PHE A 39 -1.23 9.36 -9.17
CA PHE A 39 -1.86 8.94 -7.93
C PHE A 39 -1.08 9.42 -6.69
N LEU A 40 0.26 9.35 -6.74
CA LEU A 40 1.08 9.90 -5.66
C LEU A 40 1.00 11.44 -5.60
N ALA A 41 0.98 12.11 -6.75
CA ALA A 41 0.76 13.56 -6.82
C ALA A 41 -0.62 13.95 -6.27
N ASN A 42 -1.63 13.12 -6.51
CA ASN A 42 -2.97 13.29 -5.97
C ASN A 42 -2.96 13.22 -4.43
N PHE A 43 -2.29 12.21 -3.87
CA PHE A 43 -2.11 12.08 -2.42
C PHE A 43 -1.42 13.32 -1.81
N LEU A 44 -0.29 13.75 -2.39
CA LEU A 44 0.44 14.91 -1.90
C LEU A 44 -0.37 16.21 -2.06
N GLY A 45 -1.08 16.35 -3.17
CA GLY A 45 -1.98 17.47 -3.43
C GLY A 45 -3.15 17.50 -2.45
N SER A 46 -3.69 16.34 -2.08
CA SER A 46 -4.73 16.19 -1.05
C SER A 46 -4.25 16.63 0.34
N LEU A 47 -3.02 16.28 0.72
CA LEU A 47 -2.41 16.75 1.97
C LEU A 47 -2.20 18.26 1.96
N ALA A 48 -1.70 18.81 0.85
CA ALA A 48 -1.52 20.24 0.68
C ALA A 48 -2.87 20.98 0.71
N ALA A 49 -3.91 20.44 0.07
CA ALA A 49 -5.26 20.98 0.08
C ALA A 49 -5.84 20.99 1.50
N ALA A 50 -5.73 19.87 2.24
CA ALA A 50 -6.15 19.76 3.63
C ALA A 50 -5.47 20.83 4.51
N PHE A 51 -4.16 21.01 4.34
CA PHE A 51 -3.40 22.04 5.03
C PHE A 51 -3.91 23.44 4.69
N GLY A 52 -4.12 23.74 3.41
CA GLY A 52 -4.65 25.03 2.96
C GLY A 52 -6.04 25.34 3.52
N ILE A 53 -6.94 24.35 3.52
CA ILE A 53 -8.30 24.48 4.10
C ILE A 53 -8.22 24.72 5.61
N ALA A 54 -7.34 24.00 6.32
CA ALA A 54 -7.14 24.16 7.76
C ALA A 54 -6.64 25.55 8.15
N ARG A 55 -5.86 26.21 7.28
CA ARG A 55 -5.30 27.54 7.53
C ARG A 55 -6.31 28.69 7.46
N ARG A 56 -7.50 28.47 6.88
CA ARG A 56 -8.59 29.47 6.71
C ARG A 56 -8.18 30.82 6.09
N LYS A 57 -6.95 30.96 5.58
CA LYS A 57 -6.38 32.26 5.20
C LYS A 57 -6.14 32.43 3.70
N LEU A 58 -6.31 31.40 2.89
CA LEU A 58 -6.29 31.54 1.44
C LEU A 58 -7.20 30.47 0.81
N GLY A 59 -8.05 30.88 -0.14
CA GLY A 59 -8.89 29.99 -0.93
C GLY A 59 -8.14 28.94 -1.76
N TRP A 60 -6.79 28.98 -1.80
CA TRP A 60 -5.98 28.02 -2.55
C TRP A 60 -6.15 26.58 -2.07
N GLY A 61 -6.36 26.34 -0.78
CA GLY A 61 -6.54 24.97 -0.27
C GLY A 61 -7.81 24.32 -0.81
N TRP A 62 -8.88 25.11 -0.89
CA TRP A 62 -10.13 24.70 -1.52
C TRP A 62 -9.99 24.52 -3.02
N LEU A 63 -9.36 25.46 -3.72
CA LEU A 63 -9.10 25.35 -5.16
C LEU A 63 -8.26 24.12 -5.50
N LEU A 64 -7.19 23.88 -4.75
CA LEU A 64 -6.36 22.70 -4.91
C LEU A 64 -7.15 21.42 -4.65
N GLY A 65 -7.94 21.37 -3.56
CA GLY A 65 -8.81 20.23 -3.30
C GLY A 65 -9.84 19.98 -4.41
N VAL A 66 -10.36 21.03 -5.04
CA VAL A 66 -11.25 20.91 -6.21
C VAL A 66 -10.51 20.38 -7.42
N VAL A 67 -9.31 20.89 -7.71
CA VAL A 67 -8.47 20.38 -8.82
C VAL A 67 -8.16 18.89 -8.62
N ILE A 68 -7.87 18.49 -7.39
CA ILE A 68 -7.57 17.11 -7.04
C ILE A 68 -8.81 16.22 -7.20
N ALA A 69 -9.92 16.56 -6.54
CA ALA A 69 -11.14 15.76 -6.59
C ALA A 69 -11.77 15.72 -7.99
N ALA A 70 -11.88 16.86 -8.66
CA ALA A 70 -12.41 16.90 -10.02
C ALA A 70 -11.45 16.23 -11.02
N GLY A 71 -10.14 16.39 -10.83
CA GLY A 71 -9.12 15.72 -11.65
C GLY A 71 -9.20 14.20 -11.54
N SER A 72 -9.38 13.66 -10.33
CA SER A 72 -9.58 12.23 -10.12
C SER A 72 -10.85 11.71 -10.77
N ILE A 73 -11.99 12.40 -10.61
CA ILE A 73 -13.26 12.02 -11.26
C ILE A 73 -13.10 12.01 -12.78
N LEU A 74 -12.46 13.05 -13.34
CA LEU A 74 -12.23 13.13 -14.78
C LEU A 74 -11.27 12.04 -15.26
N GLY A 75 -10.21 11.74 -14.51
CA GLY A 75 -9.29 10.64 -14.80
C GLY A 75 -9.98 9.27 -14.76
N TYR A 76 -10.87 9.06 -13.80
CA TYR A 76 -11.70 7.86 -13.72
C TYR A 76 -12.64 7.75 -14.93
N ILE A 77 -13.34 8.82 -15.30
CA ILE A 77 -14.22 8.79 -16.48
C ILE A 77 -13.40 8.55 -17.75
N GLN A 78 -12.25 9.21 -17.90
CA GLN A 78 -11.38 9.08 -19.07
C GLN A 78 -10.86 7.65 -19.23
N SER A 79 -10.29 7.08 -18.17
CA SER A 79 -9.78 5.69 -18.16
C SER A 79 -10.85 4.66 -18.55
N ARG A 80 -12.12 4.90 -18.22
CA ARG A 80 -13.25 3.99 -18.51
C ARG A 80 -14.03 4.30 -19.80
N THR A 81 -13.64 5.34 -20.53
CA THR A 81 -14.31 5.74 -21.78
C THR A 81 -13.40 5.64 -22.99
N VAL A 82 -12.27 6.37 -22.95
CA VAL A 82 -11.31 6.45 -24.06
C VAL A 82 -9.97 5.83 -23.70
N GLY A 83 -9.77 5.45 -22.44
CA GLY A 83 -8.51 4.96 -21.92
C GLY A 83 -7.56 6.09 -21.53
N MET A 84 -6.57 5.75 -20.72
CA MET A 84 -5.49 6.68 -20.38
C MET A 84 -4.39 6.58 -21.44
N PRO A 85 -3.54 7.62 -21.63
CA PRO A 85 -2.48 7.59 -22.64
C PRO A 85 -1.60 6.33 -22.56
N GLY A 86 -1.66 5.48 -23.57
CA GLY A 86 -0.90 4.23 -23.61
C GLY A 86 -1.45 3.11 -22.72
N MET A 87 -2.71 3.18 -22.31
CA MET A 87 -3.41 2.15 -21.54
C MET A 87 -4.73 1.78 -22.23
N GLU A 88 -5.18 0.55 -22.02
CA GLU A 88 -6.49 0.10 -22.50
C GLU A 88 -7.63 0.74 -21.68
N VAL A 89 -8.85 0.64 -22.20
CA VAL A 89 -10.05 1.10 -21.50
C VAL A 89 -10.32 0.18 -20.31
N GLU A 90 -10.37 0.76 -19.13
CA GLU A 90 -10.59 0.02 -17.90
C GLU A 90 -12.07 -0.33 -17.68
N ALA A 91 -12.32 -1.36 -16.86
CA ALA A 91 -13.67 -1.75 -16.49
C ALA A 91 -14.33 -0.71 -15.56
N TRP A 92 -15.64 -0.55 -15.74
CA TRP A 92 -16.48 0.14 -14.77
C TRP A 92 -16.62 -0.68 -13.48
N TYR A 93 -16.96 0.00 -12.40
CA TYR A 93 -17.30 -0.60 -11.10
C TYR A 93 -16.15 -1.20 -10.28
N ASN A 94 -14.92 -0.72 -10.47
CA ASN A 94 -13.83 -0.98 -9.52
C ASN A 94 -14.25 -0.54 -8.09
N PRO A 95 -14.23 -1.42 -7.06
CA PRO A 95 -14.68 -1.10 -5.70
C PRO A 95 -13.93 0.07 -5.04
N ILE A 96 -12.62 0.17 -5.25
CA ILE A 96 -11.80 1.27 -4.73
C ILE A 96 -12.09 2.55 -5.53
N GLY A 97 -12.21 2.43 -6.85
CA GLY A 97 -12.58 3.54 -7.73
C GLY A 97 -13.93 4.16 -7.38
N ILE A 98 -14.96 3.34 -7.15
CA ILE A 98 -16.29 3.82 -6.72
C ILE A 98 -16.18 4.54 -5.36
N SER A 99 -15.41 3.97 -4.43
CA SER A 99 -15.21 4.57 -3.11
C SER A 99 -14.54 5.94 -3.23
N ALA A 100 -13.54 6.09 -4.10
CA ALA A 100 -12.89 7.36 -4.40
C ALA A 100 -13.88 8.37 -4.99
N LEU A 101 -14.65 7.98 -6.01
CA LEU A 101 -15.66 8.85 -6.64
C LEU A 101 -16.68 9.39 -5.64
N ILE A 102 -17.15 8.55 -4.70
CA ILE A 102 -18.10 8.98 -3.67
C ILE A 102 -17.48 10.06 -2.79
N VAL A 103 -16.26 9.82 -2.29
CA VAL A 103 -15.56 10.74 -1.38
C VAL A 103 -15.22 12.05 -2.09
N GLU A 104 -14.79 12.00 -3.35
CA GLU A 104 -14.48 13.16 -4.19
C GLU A 104 -15.73 13.99 -4.50
N ALA A 105 -16.82 13.33 -4.90
CA ALA A 105 -18.09 14.00 -5.17
C ALA A 105 -18.65 14.66 -3.90
N LEU A 106 -18.54 14.00 -2.75
CA LEU A 106 -18.90 14.58 -1.46
C LEU A 106 -18.01 15.79 -1.12
N PHE A 107 -16.70 15.74 -1.40
CA PHE A 107 -15.82 16.88 -1.21
C PHE A 107 -16.26 18.07 -2.06
N LEU A 108 -16.56 17.86 -3.35
CA LEU A 108 -17.04 18.90 -4.26
C LEU A 108 -18.39 19.48 -3.82
N ALA A 109 -19.30 18.63 -3.32
CA ALA A 109 -20.57 19.07 -2.75
C ALA A 109 -20.34 19.94 -1.50
N VAL A 110 -19.44 19.53 -0.61
CA VAL A 110 -19.07 20.32 0.58
C VAL A 110 -18.41 21.64 0.18
N PHE A 111 -17.55 21.67 -0.83
CA PHE A 111 -16.98 22.90 -1.38
C PHE A 111 -18.08 23.87 -1.86
N ALA A 112 -19.05 23.36 -2.62
CA ALA A 112 -20.17 24.17 -3.10
C ALA A 112 -21.04 24.72 -1.96
N LEU A 113 -21.30 23.89 -0.94
CA LEU A 113 -22.11 24.26 0.23
C LEU A 113 -21.37 25.22 1.18
N ALA A 114 -20.05 25.05 1.32
CA ALA A 114 -19.22 25.86 2.21
C ALA A 114 -18.99 27.28 1.68
N ARG A 115 -19.15 27.50 0.36
CA ARG A 115 -18.96 28.78 -0.34
C ARG A 115 -17.68 29.50 0.14
N PRO A 116 -16.50 28.87 0.06
CA PRO A 116 -15.27 29.45 0.57
C PRO A 116 -14.88 30.79 -0.09
N TRP A 117 -15.45 31.09 -1.26
CA TRP A 117 -15.34 32.37 -1.96
C TRP A 117 -16.18 33.51 -1.36
N ALA A 118 -17.14 33.22 -0.48
CA ALA A 118 -18.02 34.21 0.16
C ALA A 118 -17.49 34.70 1.53
N LEU A 119 -16.34 34.18 2.00
CA LEU A 119 -15.79 34.45 3.33
C LEU A 119 -14.88 35.69 3.37
N GLY A 120 -15.28 36.78 2.70
CA GLY A 120 -14.59 38.06 2.71
C GLY A 120 -14.88 38.96 3.92
N GLU A 121 -15.91 38.69 4.73
CA GLU A 121 -16.42 39.72 5.67
C GLU A 121 -16.86 39.28 7.07
N GLN A 122 -16.51 38.08 7.55
CA GLN A 122 -16.77 37.73 8.95
C GLN A 122 -15.49 37.34 9.68
N ALA A 123 -14.88 38.32 10.33
CA ALA A 123 -14.03 38.10 11.49
C ALA A 123 -14.90 37.49 12.60
N GLU A 124 -15.01 36.16 12.63
CA GLU A 124 -15.56 35.46 13.81
C GLU A 124 -14.69 35.82 15.01
N THR A 125 -15.27 36.53 15.98
CA THR A 125 -14.72 36.62 17.34
C THR A 125 -14.46 35.21 17.84
N PHE A 126 -13.18 34.91 18.08
CA PHE A 126 -12.70 33.63 18.58
C PHE A 126 -13.27 33.42 19.98
N ALA A 127 -14.34 32.63 20.11
CA ALA A 127 -14.69 32.04 21.40
C ALA A 127 -13.59 31.01 21.71
N PRO A 128 -12.91 31.09 22.88
CA PRO A 128 -11.85 30.15 23.22
C PRO A 128 -12.41 28.72 23.23
N PRO A 129 -11.61 27.71 22.85
CA PRO A 129 -12.02 26.33 23.05
C PRO A 129 -12.33 26.11 24.52
N ARG A 130 -13.38 25.34 24.82
CA ARG A 130 -13.49 24.76 26.17
C ARG A 130 -12.20 23.99 26.42
N ALA A 131 -11.46 24.38 27.45
CA ALA A 131 -10.31 23.61 27.94
C ALA A 131 -10.72 22.14 28.03
N ALA A 132 -9.98 21.25 27.37
CA ALA A 132 -10.31 19.83 27.37
C ALA A 132 -10.39 19.34 28.82
N GLN A 133 -11.51 18.70 29.17
CA GLN A 133 -11.81 18.36 30.56
C GLN A 133 -10.71 17.43 31.13
N PRO A 134 -10.29 17.58 32.40
CA PRO A 134 -9.26 16.72 33.01
C PRO A 134 -9.56 15.22 32.98
N SER A 135 -10.82 14.82 32.76
CA SER A 135 -11.24 13.43 32.50
C SER A 135 -10.73 12.89 31.16
N VAL A 136 -10.77 13.70 30.09
CA VAL A 136 -10.32 13.30 28.74
C VAL A 136 -8.85 12.91 28.72
N TYR A 137 -7.99 13.73 29.32
CA TYR A 137 -6.56 13.46 29.38
C TYR A 137 -6.25 12.20 30.19
N ARG A 138 -7.02 11.94 31.26
CA ARG A 138 -6.88 10.71 32.05
C ARG A 138 -7.34 9.48 31.26
N SER A 139 -8.46 9.55 30.55
CA SER A 139 -8.95 8.47 29.70
C SER A 139 -7.98 8.18 28.54
N ALA A 140 -7.48 9.22 27.86
CA ALA A 140 -6.53 9.07 26.77
C ALA A 140 -5.17 8.54 27.24
N ALA A 141 -4.64 9.05 28.36
CA ALA A 141 -3.41 8.52 28.95
C ALA A 141 -3.59 7.06 29.42
N GLY A 142 -4.74 6.72 29.99
CA GLY A 142 -5.08 5.35 30.39
C GLY A 142 -5.17 4.39 29.20
N LEU A 143 -5.80 4.81 28.09
CA LEU A 143 -5.84 4.04 26.85
C LEU A 143 -4.44 3.84 26.25
N LEU A 144 -3.64 4.92 26.15
CA LEU A 144 -2.26 4.84 25.65
C LEU A 144 -1.36 3.95 26.53
N GLY A 145 -1.53 4.02 27.87
CA GLY A 145 -0.84 3.14 28.81
C GLY A 145 -1.26 1.68 28.66
N GLY A 146 -2.56 1.41 28.47
CA GLY A 146 -3.08 0.08 28.17
C GLY A 146 -2.54 -0.47 26.87
N ILE A 147 -2.53 0.33 25.79
CA ILE A 147 -1.94 -0.05 24.49
C ILE A 147 -0.45 -0.39 24.69
N SER A 148 0.31 0.47 25.37
CA SER A 148 1.72 0.26 25.66
C SER A 148 1.97 -1.08 26.36
N LEU A 149 1.17 -1.43 27.36
CA LEU A 149 1.25 -2.71 28.06
C LEU A 149 1.03 -3.91 27.12
N PHE A 150 -0.01 -3.87 26.29
CA PHE A 150 -0.29 -4.97 25.36
C PHE A 150 0.75 -5.09 24.23
N VAL A 151 1.32 -3.97 23.78
CA VAL A 151 2.45 -3.96 22.84
C VAL A 151 3.70 -4.57 23.49
N LEU A 152 3.95 -4.30 24.78
CA LEU A 152 5.07 -4.92 25.51
C LEU A 152 4.88 -6.44 25.67
N ILE A 153 3.65 -6.89 25.94
CA ILE A 153 3.33 -8.33 25.97
C ILE A 153 3.57 -8.95 24.59
N GLN A 154 3.17 -8.27 23.50
CA GLN A 154 3.45 -8.73 22.14
C GLN A 154 4.95 -8.82 21.85
N LEU A 155 5.73 -7.82 22.28
CA LEU A 155 7.18 -7.83 22.13
C LEU A 155 7.81 -9.04 22.85
N ALA A 156 7.33 -9.37 24.04
CA ALA A 156 7.78 -10.56 24.77
C ALA A 156 7.43 -11.87 24.02
N GLN A 157 6.28 -11.93 23.36
CA GLN A 157 5.90 -13.07 22.51
C GLN A 157 6.79 -13.20 21.27
N VAL A 158 7.08 -12.09 20.58
CA VAL A 158 8.00 -12.06 19.43
C VAL A 158 9.39 -12.51 19.85
N TYR A 159 9.87 -12.07 21.02
CA TYR A 159 11.13 -12.52 21.59
C TYR A 159 11.12 -14.03 21.88
N GLN A 160 10.04 -14.55 22.48
CA GLN A 160 9.92 -15.98 22.77
C GLN A 160 9.89 -16.82 21.49
N ALA A 161 9.17 -16.39 20.45
CA ALA A 161 9.22 -17.01 19.13
C ALA A 161 10.64 -16.98 18.53
N GLY A 162 11.39 -15.90 18.73
CA GLY A 162 12.81 -15.82 18.39
C GLY A 162 13.68 -16.86 19.11
N LYS A 163 13.40 -17.14 20.38
CA LYS A 163 14.08 -18.21 21.12
C LYS A 163 13.75 -19.58 20.54
N ASP A 164 12.49 -19.82 20.22
CA ASP A 164 12.00 -21.14 19.81
C ASP A 164 12.42 -21.46 18.36
N VAL A 165 12.40 -20.47 17.46
CA VAL A 165 12.73 -20.64 16.03
C VAL A 165 14.23 -20.53 15.75
N CYS A 166 14.92 -19.57 16.40
CA CYS A 166 16.32 -19.24 16.07
C CYS A 166 17.29 -19.62 17.19
N GLY A 167 16.86 -20.22 18.30
CA GLY A 167 17.74 -20.52 19.43
C GLY A 167 18.28 -19.25 20.11
N LEU A 168 17.54 -18.13 20.03
CA LEU A 168 17.96 -16.85 20.59
C LEU A 168 18.31 -16.96 22.07
N THR A 169 19.48 -16.47 22.45
CA THR A 169 19.89 -16.28 23.84
C THR A 169 20.50 -14.90 24.02
N PHE A 170 20.39 -14.32 25.22
CA PHE A 170 21.04 -13.04 25.54
C PHE A 170 22.57 -13.07 25.36
N ALA A 171 23.18 -14.26 25.36
CA ALA A 171 24.61 -14.45 25.16
C ALA A 171 25.04 -14.40 23.68
N HIS A 172 24.12 -14.67 22.74
CA HIS A 172 24.43 -14.81 21.30
C HIS A 172 23.39 -14.11 20.40
N PRO A 173 23.23 -12.79 20.48
CA PRO A 173 22.27 -12.05 19.63
C PRO A 173 22.58 -12.13 18.13
N GLN A 174 23.83 -12.42 17.75
CA GLN A 174 24.27 -12.56 16.37
C GLN A 174 23.50 -13.62 15.57
N VAL A 175 22.89 -14.61 16.25
CA VAL A 175 22.12 -15.69 15.60
C VAL A 175 20.88 -15.15 14.87
N LEU A 176 20.34 -13.98 15.28
CA LEU A 176 19.25 -13.32 14.55
C LEU A 176 19.67 -12.89 13.14
N PHE A 177 20.93 -12.54 12.93
CA PHE A 177 21.41 -12.03 11.65
C PHE A 177 21.92 -13.14 10.73
N GLN A 178 21.93 -14.39 11.20
CA GLN A 178 22.41 -15.55 10.45
C GLN A 178 21.31 -16.24 9.62
N SER A 179 20.04 -15.91 9.85
CA SER A 179 18.92 -16.50 9.10
C SER A 179 17.90 -15.45 8.67
N PRO A 180 17.20 -15.64 7.53
CA PRO A 180 16.11 -14.75 7.11
C PRO A 180 14.99 -14.63 8.16
N ALA A 181 14.68 -15.73 8.87
CA ALA A 181 13.70 -15.75 9.95
C ALA A 181 14.15 -14.90 11.13
N GLY A 182 15.43 -15.02 11.55
CA GLY A 182 16.00 -14.19 12.61
C GLY A 182 15.98 -12.71 12.26
N LEU A 183 16.24 -12.35 11.00
CA LEU A 183 16.19 -10.96 10.53
C LEU A 183 14.77 -10.39 10.66
N LYS A 184 13.75 -11.16 10.25
CA LYS A 184 12.34 -10.79 10.38
C LYS A 184 11.95 -10.59 11.86
N ILE A 185 12.36 -11.50 12.74
CA ILE A 185 12.11 -11.42 14.18
C ILE A 185 12.76 -10.17 14.78
N PHE A 186 14.00 -9.85 14.38
CA PHE A 186 14.69 -8.63 14.81
C PHE A 186 13.95 -7.37 14.37
N PHE A 187 13.56 -7.26 13.10
CA PHE A 187 12.85 -6.08 12.58
C PHE A 187 11.46 -5.91 13.21
N ILE A 188 10.69 -6.99 13.32
CA ILE A 188 9.36 -6.98 13.94
C ILE A 188 9.47 -6.64 15.43
N GLY A 189 10.41 -7.25 16.15
CA GLY A 189 10.67 -6.94 17.56
C GLY A 189 11.10 -5.50 17.77
N THR A 190 12.01 -4.99 16.94
CA THR A 190 12.46 -3.59 16.99
C THR A 190 11.30 -2.63 16.72
N LEU A 191 10.45 -2.93 15.74
CA LEU A 191 9.25 -2.14 15.44
C LEU A 191 8.30 -2.09 16.65
N PHE A 192 7.97 -3.24 17.25
CA PHE A 192 7.10 -3.28 18.43
C PHE A 192 7.73 -2.57 19.64
N PHE A 193 9.05 -2.63 19.81
CA PHE A 193 9.75 -1.90 20.87
C PHE A 193 9.68 -0.38 20.67
N VAL A 194 9.90 0.11 19.44
CA VAL A 194 9.76 1.54 19.09
C VAL A 194 8.31 2.00 19.29
N VAL A 195 7.34 1.17 18.92
CA VAL A 195 5.90 1.45 19.12
C VAL A 195 5.56 1.51 20.61
N PHE A 196 6.08 0.59 21.43
CA PHE A 196 5.94 0.61 22.89
C PHE A 196 6.47 1.91 23.52
N LEU A 197 7.69 2.31 23.15
CA LEU A 197 8.29 3.56 23.64
C LEU A 197 7.48 4.78 23.20
N SER A 198 6.98 4.76 21.96
CA SER A 198 6.14 5.83 21.41
C SER A 198 4.82 5.96 22.16
N PHE A 199 4.14 4.85 22.48
CA PHE A 199 2.93 4.89 23.29
C PHE A 199 3.18 5.33 24.74
N SER A 200 4.30 4.94 25.32
CA SER A 200 4.70 5.38 26.67
C SER A 200 4.98 6.89 26.71
N PHE A 201 5.66 7.40 25.68
CA PHE A 201 5.91 8.83 25.51
C PHE A 201 4.63 9.61 25.22
N ALA A 202 3.73 9.05 24.39
CA ALA A 202 2.40 9.60 24.13
C ALA A 202 1.56 9.68 25.41
N ALA A 203 1.52 8.61 26.20
CA ALA A 203 0.80 8.59 27.47
C ALA A 203 1.32 9.66 28.42
N TYR A 204 2.65 9.80 28.54
CA TYR A 204 3.29 10.85 29.32
C TYR A 204 2.98 12.25 28.78
N GLY A 205 3.04 12.45 27.47
CA GLY A 205 2.75 13.73 26.82
C GLY A 205 1.30 14.17 27.00
N VAL A 206 0.34 13.24 26.86
CA VAL A 206 -1.08 13.48 27.16
C VAL A 206 -1.25 13.79 28.65
N TRP A 207 -0.64 13.02 29.55
CA TRP A 207 -0.71 13.29 30.98
C TRP A 207 -0.15 14.66 31.37
N ARG A 208 0.92 15.10 30.70
CA ARG A 208 1.55 16.43 30.86
C ARG A 208 0.88 17.52 30.02
N GLN A 209 -0.24 17.21 29.35
CA GLN A 209 -1.00 18.12 28.48
C GLN A 209 -0.17 18.79 27.38
N ARG A 210 0.89 18.12 26.90
CA ARG A 210 1.71 18.57 25.77
C ARG A 210 1.19 17.92 24.50
N PHE A 211 0.59 18.70 23.59
CA PHE A 211 -0.09 18.13 22.44
C PHE A 211 0.82 17.29 21.55
N TRP A 212 1.98 17.83 21.16
CA TRP A 212 2.93 17.13 20.29
C TRP A 212 3.53 15.88 20.92
N ALA A 213 3.90 15.94 22.20
CA ALA A 213 4.45 14.78 22.90
C ALA A 213 3.38 13.71 23.17
N GLY A 214 2.11 14.11 23.25
CA GLY A 214 1.00 13.24 23.61
C GLY A 214 0.20 12.72 22.43
N TRP A 215 -0.63 13.58 21.86
CA TRP A 215 -1.62 13.20 20.86
C TRP A 215 -0.99 12.87 19.51
N ALA A 216 -0.04 13.68 19.05
CA ALA A 216 0.61 13.45 17.74
C ALA A 216 1.43 12.15 17.73
N VAL A 217 2.23 11.92 18.77
CA VAL A 217 2.97 10.67 18.94
C VAL A 217 2.01 9.48 19.10
N GLY A 218 0.90 9.66 19.83
CA GLY A 218 -0.12 8.62 19.96
C GLY A 218 -0.76 8.21 18.63
N LEU A 219 -1.09 9.17 17.77
CA LEU A 219 -1.62 8.89 16.42
C LEU A 219 -0.61 8.14 15.55
N PHE A 220 0.64 8.60 15.54
CA PHE A 220 1.72 7.94 14.81
C PHE A 220 1.95 6.51 15.30
N ALA A 221 1.95 6.31 16.63
CA ALA A 221 2.14 5.01 17.25
C ALA A 221 0.98 4.04 16.90
N VAL A 222 -0.27 4.52 16.80
CA VAL A 222 -1.40 3.69 16.32
C VAL A 222 -1.20 3.26 14.87
N ALA A 223 -0.76 4.17 13.99
CA ALA A 223 -0.47 3.82 12.60
C ALA A 223 0.67 2.80 12.49
N ALA A 224 1.76 3.01 13.24
CA ALA A 224 2.90 2.10 13.28
C ALA A 224 2.54 0.72 13.88
N LEU A 225 1.64 0.67 14.86
CA LEU A 225 1.09 -0.57 15.41
C LEU A 225 0.32 -1.36 14.36
N LEU A 226 -0.60 -0.71 13.63
CA LEU A 226 -1.37 -1.35 12.56
C LEU A 226 -0.44 -1.86 11.44
N PHE A 227 0.59 -1.10 11.12
CA PHE A 227 1.62 -1.52 10.16
C PHE A 227 2.40 -2.74 10.66
N GLY A 228 2.82 -2.78 11.92
CA GLY A 228 3.50 -3.95 12.50
C GLY A 228 2.62 -5.21 12.51
N ILE A 229 1.32 -5.05 12.80
CA ILE A 229 0.34 -6.14 12.70
C ILE A 229 0.25 -6.65 11.26
N TYR A 230 0.16 -5.75 10.29
CA TYR A 230 0.16 -6.11 8.88
C TYR A 230 1.44 -6.88 8.48
N GLN A 231 2.62 -6.36 8.83
CA GLN A 231 3.91 -7.00 8.55
C GLN A 231 4.01 -8.40 9.15
N SER A 232 3.50 -8.60 10.37
CA SER A 232 3.50 -9.91 11.00
C SER A 232 2.71 -10.96 10.21
N ARG A 233 1.61 -10.57 9.55
CA ARG A 233 0.75 -11.49 8.78
C ARG A 233 1.41 -11.97 7.51
N ILE A 234 2.20 -11.11 6.87
CA ILE A 234 2.89 -11.41 5.62
C ILE A 234 4.31 -11.94 5.84
N ALA A 235 4.75 -12.12 7.09
CA ALA A 235 6.10 -12.58 7.40
C ALA A 235 6.35 -14.05 7.01
N GLY A 236 5.31 -14.84 6.71
CA GLY A 236 5.41 -16.23 6.29
C GLY A 236 5.90 -17.20 7.37
N VAL A 237 5.96 -16.75 8.62
CA VAL A 237 6.36 -17.55 9.79
C VAL A 237 5.15 -17.62 10.72
N PRO A 238 4.48 -18.79 10.82
CA PRO A 238 3.23 -18.93 11.58
C PRO A 238 3.35 -18.52 13.04
N GLU A 239 4.51 -18.76 13.68
CA GLU A 239 4.73 -18.46 15.10
C GLU A 239 4.75 -16.96 15.43
N ILE A 240 4.97 -16.09 14.44
CA ILE A 240 4.98 -14.63 14.62
C ILE A 240 3.77 -13.93 13.98
N ALA A 241 2.93 -14.66 13.25
CA ALA A 241 1.79 -14.10 12.55
C ALA A 241 0.64 -13.73 13.50
N ILE A 242 0.24 -12.45 13.50
CA ILE A 242 -0.88 -11.97 14.32
C ILE A 242 -2.20 -12.23 13.58
N LEU A 243 -2.70 -13.46 13.73
CA LEU A 243 -3.89 -13.95 13.02
C LEU A 243 -5.20 -13.72 13.80
N GLN A 244 -5.14 -13.56 15.12
CA GLN A 244 -6.33 -13.52 15.98
C GLN A 244 -6.55 -12.16 16.65
N TRP A 245 -7.81 -11.69 16.67
CA TRP A 245 -8.22 -10.46 17.36
C TRP A 245 -8.06 -10.51 18.89
N ARG A 246 -7.99 -11.73 19.47
CA ARG A 246 -7.75 -11.95 20.89
C ARG A 246 -6.27 -11.90 21.29
N SER A 247 -5.36 -11.78 20.32
CA SER A 247 -3.93 -11.63 20.61
C SER A 247 -3.64 -10.28 21.30
N PRO A 248 -2.51 -10.15 22.02
CA PRO A 248 -2.12 -8.88 22.64
C PRO A 248 -2.10 -7.72 21.64
N ALA A 249 -1.56 -7.91 20.44
CA ALA A 249 -1.60 -6.91 19.38
C ALA A 249 -3.01 -6.60 18.86
N GLY A 250 -3.89 -7.60 18.75
CA GLY A 250 -5.30 -7.38 18.39
C GLY A 250 -6.05 -6.53 19.42
N ILE A 251 -5.80 -6.78 20.71
CA ILE A 251 -6.34 -5.98 21.81
C ILE A 251 -5.74 -4.56 21.80
N ALA A 252 -4.44 -4.41 21.53
CA ALA A 252 -3.78 -3.12 21.38
C ALA A 252 -4.40 -2.29 20.22
N ALA A 253 -4.75 -2.93 19.10
CA ALA A 253 -5.43 -2.26 17.98
C ALA A 253 -6.86 -1.79 18.36
N LEU A 254 -7.63 -2.61 19.10
CA LEU A 254 -8.95 -2.24 19.61
C LEU A 254 -8.88 -1.03 20.55
N LEU A 255 -7.92 -1.03 21.48
CA LEU A 255 -7.66 0.11 22.36
C LEU A 255 -7.21 1.35 21.58
N GLY A 256 -6.44 1.16 20.51
CA GLY A 256 -6.05 2.21 19.55
C GLY A 256 -7.26 2.89 18.89
N MET A 257 -8.26 2.10 18.47
CA MET A 257 -9.52 2.66 17.95
C MET A 257 -10.28 3.45 19.04
N GLY A 258 -10.28 2.97 20.28
CA GLY A 258 -10.81 3.72 21.42
C GLY A 258 -10.09 5.05 21.65
N PHE A 259 -8.76 5.06 21.53
CA PHE A 259 -7.95 6.29 21.61
C PHE A 259 -8.29 7.27 20.48
N LEU A 260 -8.44 6.80 19.24
CA LEU A 260 -8.89 7.63 18.12
C LEU A 260 -10.27 8.22 18.38
N GLY A 261 -11.21 7.41 18.91
CA GLY A 261 -12.53 7.88 19.32
C GLY A 261 -12.45 9.01 20.35
N VAL A 262 -11.63 8.86 21.40
CA VAL A 262 -11.41 9.91 22.41
C VAL A 262 -10.75 11.16 21.79
N PHE A 263 -9.76 10.99 20.91
CA PHE A 263 -9.08 12.09 20.23
C PHE A 263 -10.05 12.95 19.39
N PHE A 264 -10.89 12.31 18.58
CA PHE A 264 -11.86 13.02 17.73
C PHE A 264 -13.02 13.62 18.54
N TRP A 265 -13.57 12.87 19.51
CA TRP A 265 -14.71 13.31 20.32
C TRP A 265 -14.37 14.45 21.28
N SER A 266 -13.14 14.48 21.81
CA SER A 266 -12.71 15.49 22.77
C SER A 266 -12.30 16.83 22.17
N ASN A 267 -12.26 16.95 20.84
CA ASN A 267 -11.65 18.07 20.13
C ASN A 267 -10.19 18.32 20.50
N ALA A 268 -9.46 17.32 20.99
CA ALA A 268 -8.02 17.45 21.28
C ALA A 268 -7.23 17.89 20.03
N TRP A 269 -7.66 17.46 18.85
CA TRP A 269 -7.12 17.90 17.57
C TRP A 269 -7.20 19.43 17.36
N ALA A 270 -8.18 20.12 17.95
CA ALA A 270 -8.32 21.58 17.85
C ALA A 270 -7.21 22.31 18.62
N LEU A 271 -6.81 21.80 19.79
CA LEU A 271 -5.67 22.31 20.56
C LEU A 271 -4.35 22.16 19.79
N GLY A 272 -4.21 21.06 19.05
CA GLY A 272 -3.07 20.85 18.16
C GLY A 272 -2.96 21.89 17.06
N LEU A 273 -4.08 22.26 16.46
CA LEU A 273 -4.12 23.31 15.43
C LEU A 273 -3.81 24.71 16.00
N GLU A 274 -4.18 24.95 17.26
CA GLU A 274 -3.84 26.17 17.98
C GLU A 274 -2.36 26.24 18.34
N GLU A 275 -1.73 25.14 18.76
CA GLU A 275 -0.25 25.09 18.93
C GLU A 275 0.49 25.16 17.59
N LEU A 276 -0.09 24.60 16.53
CA LEU A 276 0.47 24.58 15.18
C LEU A 276 0.49 25.98 14.55
N SER A 277 -0.51 26.83 14.83
CA SER A 277 -0.61 28.19 14.30
C SER A 277 0.63 29.06 14.61
N PRO A 278 1.07 29.24 15.87
CA PRO A 278 2.30 29.94 16.20
C PRO A 278 3.55 29.17 15.73
N MET A 279 3.57 27.83 15.78
CA MET A 279 4.69 27.02 15.24
C MET A 279 4.94 27.26 13.76
N LEU A 280 3.88 27.46 12.99
CA LEU A 280 3.96 27.73 11.57
C LEU A 280 4.15 29.21 11.23
N GLN A 281 3.92 30.11 12.17
CA GLN A 281 4.25 31.54 12.04
C GLN A 281 5.71 31.81 12.43
N ASP A 282 6.26 31.01 13.34
CA ASP A 282 7.65 31.05 13.77
C ASP A 282 8.58 30.43 12.69
N LYS A 283 9.26 31.30 11.93
CA LYS A 283 10.22 30.91 10.89
C LYS A 283 11.32 29.98 11.39
N SER A 284 11.65 29.98 12.68
CA SER A 284 12.68 29.09 13.25
C SER A 284 12.22 27.63 13.38
N ARG A 285 10.90 27.39 13.44
CA ARG A 285 10.30 26.05 13.63
C ARG A 285 9.75 25.44 12.35
N GLN A 286 9.59 26.24 11.29
CA GLN A 286 9.15 25.78 9.96
C GLN A 286 10.06 24.70 9.34
N PRO A 287 11.41 24.78 9.40
CA PRO A 287 12.26 23.75 8.81
C PRO A 287 12.07 22.39 9.48
N VAL A 288 11.89 22.36 10.81
CA VAL A 288 11.64 21.13 11.57
C VAL A 288 10.32 20.50 11.16
N PHE A 289 9.26 21.31 11.06
CA PHE A 289 7.94 20.84 10.61
C PHE A 289 7.97 20.29 9.18
N ILE A 290 8.60 21.00 8.24
CA ILE A 290 8.74 20.58 6.84
C ILE A 290 9.56 19.29 6.75
N LEU A 291 10.67 19.21 7.50
CA LEU A 291 11.52 18.02 7.54
C LEU A 291 10.78 16.81 8.13
N SER A 292 10.03 16.99 9.21
CA SER A 292 9.20 15.92 9.80
C SER A 292 8.11 15.44 8.84
N LEU A 293 7.45 16.35 8.14
CA LEU A 293 6.42 16.02 7.14
C LEU A 293 7.03 15.27 5.94
N ALA A 294 8.18 15.74 5.44
CA ALA A 294 8.93 15.08 4.38
C ALA A 294 9.40 13.67 4.81
N LEU A 295 9.87 13.51 6.04
CA LEU A 295 10.32 12.22 6.58
C LEU A 295 9.15 11.23 6.69
N VAL A 296 7.96 11.69 7.11
CA VAL A 296 6.74 10.87 7.12
C VAL A 296 6.37 10.46 5.70
N ILE A 297 6.36 11.39 4.74
CA ILE A 297 6.04 11.09 3.33
C ILE A 297 7.02 10.07 2.74
N VAL A 298 8.33 10.24 2.98
CA VAL A 298 9.37 9.32 2.51
C VAL A 298 9.26 7.96 3.18
N SER A 299 8.99 7.91 4.48
CA SER A 299 8.86 6.64 5.23
C SER A 299 7.63 5.87 4.78
N VAL A 300 6.50 6.56 4.60
CA VAL A 300 5.25 6.01 4.08
C VAL A 300 5.46 5.55 2.63
N GLY A 301 6.06 6.36 1.76
CA GLY A 301 6.41 5.96 0.39
C GLY A 301 7.33 4.73 0.31
N PHE A 302 8.38 4.68 1.15
CA PHE A 302 9.31 3.55 1.23
C PHE A 302 8.61 2.28 1.74
N ILE A 303 7.78 2.40 2.78
CA ILE A 303 6.98 1.31 3.32
C ILE A 303 6.06 0.73 2.24
N SER A 304 5.32 1.56 1.50
CA SER A 304 4.42 1.05 0.47
C SER A 304 5.12 0.51 -0.77
N TYR A 305 6.30 1.03 -1.12
CA TYR A 305 7.15 0.40 -2.12
C TYR A 305 7.52 -1.03 -1.71
N GLN A 306 7.89 -1.24 -0.44
CA GLN A 306 8.19 -2.57 0.07
C GLN A 306 6.95 -3.47 0.10
N LEU A 307 5.77 -2.92 0.42
CA LEU A 307 4.51 -3.67 0.37
C LEU A 307 4.12 -4.11 -1.04
N GLY A 308 4.27 -3.24 -2.03
CA GLY A 308 4.02 -3.56 -3.44
C GLY A 308 5.06 -4.54 -4.01
N ALA A 309 6.33 -4.40 -3.62
CA ALA A 309 7.39 -5.31 -4.06
C ALA A 309 7.20 -6.74 -3.52
N VAL A 310 6.70 -6.89 -2.29
CA VAL A 310 6.45 -8.22 -1.67
C VAL A 310 5.24 -8.93 -2.28
N ASN A 311 4.18 -8.20 -2.64
CA ASN A 311 2.96 -8.80 -3.21
C ASN A 311 3.12 -9.30 -4.66
N ASN A 312 4.16 -8.86 -5.38
CA ASN A 312 4.47 -9.35 -6.74
C ASN A 312 5.21 -10.69 -6.76
N HIS A 313 5.47 -11.29 -5.60
CA HIS A 313 6.03 -12.62 -5.45
C HIS A 313 4.98 -13.59 -4.93
N ALA A 314 3.92 -13.83 -5.69
CA ALA A 314 3.25 -15.12 -5.57
C ALA A 314 4.31 -16.18 -5.90
N GLU A 315 4.77 -16.93 -4.90
CA GLU A 315 5.72 -18.03 -5.07
C GLU A 315 5.03 -19.12 -5.90
N HIS A 316 5.17 -19.03 -7.23
CA HIS A 316 5.04 -20.19 -8.10
C HIS A 316 6.47 -20.75 -8.22
N PRO A 317 6.86 -21.74 -7.41
CA PRO A 317 8.16 -22.36 -7.57
C PRO A 317 8.21 -23.06 -8.93
N LEU A 318 9.39 -23.05 -9.55
CA LEU A 318 9.61 -23.80 -10.79
C LEU A 318 9.17 -25.26 -10.59
N PRO A 319 8.33 -25.82 -11.48
CA PRO A 319 7.91 -27.21 -11.36
C PRO A 319 9.11 -28.16 -11.28
N ALA A 320 9.04 -29.15 -10.38
CA ALA A 320 10.15 -30.07 -10.12
C ALA A 320 10.49 -30.97 -11.32
N THR A 321 9.55 -31.16 -12.25
CA THR A 321 9.72 -31.97 -13.46
C THR A 321 9.90 -31.06 -14.66
N VAL A 322 11.09 -31.13 -15.27
CA VAL A 322 11.41 -30.46 -16.53
C VAL A 322 11.39 -31.50 -17.64
N ILE A 323 10.64 -31.23 -18.71
CA ILE A 323 10.51 -32.11 -19.88
C ILE A 323 11.22 -31.51 -21.10
N SER A 324 11.63 -32.35 -22.05
CA SER A 324 12.20 -31.87 -23.31
C SER A 324 11.13 -31.32 -24.25
N ASN A 325 11.54 -30.54 -25.25
CA ASN A 325 10.62 -30.08 -26.29
C ASN A 325 9.95 -31.25 -27.06
N ASP A 326 10.67 -32.36 -27.25
CA ASP A 326 10.12 -33.55 -27.91
C ASP A 326 9.01 -34.20 -27.06
N THR A 327 9.20 -34.29 -25.74
CA THR A 327 8.18 -34.82 -24.82
C THR A 327 6.97 -33.88 -24.76
N LEU A 328 7.19 -32.57 -24.73
CA LEU A 328 6.12 -31.57 -24.75
C LEU A 328 5.21 -31.76 -25.97
N GLU A 329 5.81 -31.99 -27.14
CA GLU A 329 5.05 -32.24 -28.37
C GLU A 329 4.32 -33.58 -28.35
N GLN A 330 4.96 -34.65 -27.89
CA GLN A 330 4.37 -35.98 -27.88
C GLN A 330 3.20 -36.09 -26.90
N GLU A 331 3.32 -35.53 -25.70
CA GLU A 331 2.34 -35.66 -24.63
C GLU A 331 1.27 -34.57 -24.64
N TYR A 332 1.67 -33.33 -24.95
CA TYR A 332 0.80 -32.16 -24.88
C TYR A 332 0.48 -31.55 -26.25
N GLY A 333 1.06 -32.07 -27.33
CA GLY A 333 0.67 -31.65 -28.68
C GLY A 333 1.01 -30.20 -29.01
N ILE A 334 1.99 -29.60 -28.33
CA ILE A 334 2.51 -28.26 -28.65
C ILE A 334 4.03 -28.29 -28.83
N ARG A 335 4.55 -27.44 -29.71
CA ARG A 335 5.99 -27.23 -29.91
C ARG A 335 6.33 -25.78 -29.61
N LEU A 336 7.26 -25.53 -28.68
CA LEU A 336 7.80 -24.19 -28.45
C LEU A 336 8.62 -23.77 -29.69
N THR A 337 8.33 -22.59 -30.22
CA THR A 337 8.95 -22.10 -31.47
C THR A 337 9.81 -20.87 -31.27
N LEU A 338 9.49 -20.03 -30.27
CA LEU A 338 10.26 -18.83 -29.97
C LEU A 338 10.11 -18.47 -28.49
N VAL A 339 11.23 -18.03 -27.91
CA VAL A 339 11.26 -17.17 -26.73
C VAL A 339 12.20 -16.03 -27.08
N GLY A 340 11.67 -14.82 -27.26
CA GLY A 340 12.45 -13.69 -27.75
C GLY A 340 12.18 -12.42 -26.96
N VAL A 341 13.15 -11.51 -26.90
CA VAL A 341 12.94 -10.19 -26.28
C VAL A 341 12.47 -9.20 -27.33
N THR A 342 11.34 -8.52 -27.08
CA THR A 342 10.71 -7.57 -28.01
C THR A 342 10.41 -6.23 -27.32
N ALA A 343 9.78 -5.30 -28.03
CA ALA A 343 9.37 -3.99 -27.53
C ALA A 343 10.51 -3.20 -26.83
N ALA A 344 11.66 -3.13 -27.49
CA ALA A 344 12.88 -2.49 -26.96
C ALA A 344 13.37 -3.03 -25.60
N GLY A 345 13.09 -4.31 -25.31
CA GLY A 345 13.42 -4.95 -24.04
C GLY A 345 12.23 -5.02 -23.07
N GLY A 346 11.12 -4.34 -23.37
CA GLY A 346 9.99 -4.24 -22.47
C GLY A 346 9.13 -5.51 -22.36
N MET A 347 9.22 -6.43 -23.32
CA MET A 347 8.41 -7.66 -23.32
C MET A 347 9.19 -8.90 -23.78
N VAL A 348 8.73 -10.07 -23.35
CA VAL A 348 9.14 -11.39 -23.82
C VAL A 348 8.04 -11.96 -24.70
N ASP A 349 8.37 -12.29 -25.95
CA ASP A 349 7.49 -12.93 -26.94
C ASP A 349 7.71 -14.45 -26.86
N VAL A 350 6.71 -15.16 -26.33
CA VAL A 350 6.67 -16.63 -26.29
C VAL A 350 5.73 -17.13 -27.37
N ARG A 351 6.23 -17.97 -28.27
CA ARG A 351 5.43 -18.56 -29.35
C ARG A 351 5.47 -20.07 -29.32
N TYR A 352 4.32 -20.71 -29.49
CA TYR A 352 4.19 -22.15 -29.62
C TYR A 352 3.29 -22.53 -30.79
N ARG A 353 3.57 -23.66 -31.42
CA ARG A 353 2.73 -24.25 -32.46
C ARG A 353 1.91 -25.38 -31.88
N VAL A 354 0.60 -25.38 -32.12
CA VAL A 354 -0.27 -26.51 -31.77
C VAL A 354 -0.11 -27.58 -32.86
N ILE A 355 0.31 -28.78 -32.46
CA ILE A 355 0.40 -29.98 -33.31
C ILE A 355 -0.88 -30.80 -33.17
N ASP A 356 -1.32 -31.04 -31.93
CA ASP A 356 -2.55 -31.79 -31.61
C ASP A 356 -3.43 -30.98 -30.63
N PRO A 357 -4.54 -30.38 -31.11
CA PRO A 357 -5.43 -29.59 -30.28
C PRO A 357 -6.05 -30.33 -29.09
N LEU A 358 -6.28 -31.64 -29.20
CA LEU A 358 -6.90 -32.43 -28.12
C LEU A 358 -5.92 -32.65 -26.96
N LYS A 359 -4.64 -32.85 -27.28
CA LYS A 359 -3.58 -32.92 -26.25
C LYS A 359 -3.30 -31.55 -25.65
N ALA A 360 -3.27 -30.51 -26.48
CA ALA A 360 -2.99 -29.15 -26.06
C ALA A 360 -4.07 -28.57 -25.15
N ALA A 361 -5.31 -29.06 -25.26
CA ALA A 361 -6.40 -28.68 -24.36
C ALA A 361 -6.11 -28.96 -22.87
N LYS A 362 -5.20 -29.88 -22.55
CA LYS A 362 -4.77 -30.17 -21.16
C LYS A 362 -3.97 -29.03 -20.51
N LEU A 363 -3.44 -28.11 -21.31
CA LEU A 363 -2.65 -26.96 -20.85
C LEU A 363 -3.49 -25.67 -20.80
N ILE A 364 -4.79 -25.75 -21.11
CA ILE A 364 -5.69 -24.61 -21.00
C ILE A 364 -5.92 -24.34 -19.52
N ASP A 365 -5.70 -23.09 -19.14
CA ASP A 365 -6.11 -22.57 -17.85
C ASP A 365 -7.64 -22.39 -17.85
N GLU A 366 -8.31 -22.99 -16.88
CA GLU A 366 -9.79 -22.97 -16.80
C GLU A 366 -10.36 -21.59 -16.46
N GLU A 367 -9.61 -20.76 -15.72
CA GLU A 367 -10.02 -19.40 -15.37
C GLU A 367 -9.75 -18.42 -16.51
N GLU A 368 -8.60 -18.57 -17.18
CA GLU A 368 -8.13 -17.65 -18.23
C GLU A 368 -8.57 -18.06 -19.65
N GLY A 369 -9.12 -19.26 -19.83
CA GLY A 369 -9.68 -19.74 -21.09
C GLY A 369 -8.66 -20.00 -22.21
N GLY A 370 -7.36 -20.11 -21.90
CA GLY A 370 -6.31 -20.36 -22.89
C GLY A 370 -5.02 -20.91 -22.30
N ILE A 371 -4.06 -21.24 -23.15
CA ILE A 371 -2.73 -21.69 -22.69
C ILE A 371 -1.88 -20.47 -22.32
N MET A 372 -1.51 -20.38 -21.04
CA MET A 372 -0.81 -19.24 -20.44
C MET A 372 0.63 -19.63 -20.06
N PRO A 373 1.62 -19.47 -20.97
CA PRO A 373 3.01 -19.74 -20.65
C PRO A 373 3.56 -18.70 -19.67
N MET A 374 4.27 -19.18 -18.65
CA MET A 374 5.10 -18.38 -17.76
C MET A 374 6.57 -18.51 -18.15
N VAL A 375 7.38 -17.49 -17.84
CA VAL A 375 8.82 -17.49 -18.12
C VAL A 375 9.59 -17.34 -16.83
N TYR A 376 10.42 -18.33 -16.53
CA TYR A 376 11.31 -18.34 -15.38
C TYR A 376 12.74 -18.00 -15.81
N VAL A 377 13.39 -17.15 -15.02
CA VAL A 377 14.79 -16.74 -15.20
C VAL A 377 15.62 -17.29 -14.04
N SER A 378 16.86 -17.68 -14.32
CA SER A 378 17.83 -18.11 -13.30
C SER A 378 17.28 -19.21 -12.37
N ASN A 379 16.82 -20.34 -12.93
CA ASN A 379 16.32 -21.50 -12.16
C ASN A 379 15.15 -21.23 -11.20
N GLY A 380 14.43 -20.11 -11.33
CA GLY A 380 13.27 -19.82 -10.49
C GLY A 380 13.31 -18.49 -9.73
N ASP A 381 14.43 -17.76 -9.78
CA ASP A 381 14.60 -16.51 -9.01
C ASP A 381 13.62 -15.41 -9.45
N VAL A 382 13.26 -15.39 -10.74
CA VAL A 382 12.30 -14.44 -11.30
C VAL A 382 11.31 -15.20 -12.17
N MET A 383 10.03 -15.00 -11.91
CA MET A 383 8.94 -15.46 -12.77
C MET A 383 8.27 -14.26 -13.44
N LEU A 384 8.06 -14.37 -14.75
CA LEU A 384 7.28 -13.45 -15.55
C LEU A 384 6.00 -14.16 -16.00
N MET A 385 4.85 -13.51 -15.79
CA MET A 385 3.53 -14.03 -16.16
C MET A 385 2.86 -13.10 -17.19
N PRO A 386 1.99 -13.64 -18.06
CA PRO A 386 1.18 -12.81 -18.94
C PRO A 386 0.16 -11.97 -18.14
N ASP A 387 0.02 -10.69 -18.46
CA ASP A 387 -0.94 -9.77 -17.80
C ASP A 387 -2.37 -9.83 -18.39
N MET A 388 -2.59 -10.61 -19.46
CA MET A 388 -3.79 -10.52 -20.29
C MET A 388 -4.69 -11.75 -20.15
N HIS A 389 -5.95 -11.56 -19.76
CA HIS A 389 -6.98 -12.59 -19.93
C HIS A 389 -7.15 -12.89 -21.42
N MET A 390 -6.89 -14.13 -21.82
CA MET A 390 -7.04 -14.55 -23.20
C MET A 390 -8.53 -14.75 -23.49
N ARG A 391 -9.02 -14.27 -24.64
CA ARG A 391 -10.31 -14.77 -25.13
C ARG A 391 -10.17 -16.27 -25.35
N GLU A 392 -11.21 -17.00 -24.96
CA GLU A 392 -11.29 -18.46 -25.07
C GLU A 392 -10.61 -18.98 -26.34
N GLN A 393 -9.46 -19.65 -26.15
CA GLN A 393 -8.59 -20.04 -27.26
C GLN A 393 -9.15 -21.28 -27.96
N LYS A 394 -9.69 -21.08 -29.16
CA LYS A 394 -9.96 -22.21 -30.06
C LYS A 394 -8.66 -22.75 -30.65
N LEU A 395 -8.10 -23.80 -30.07
CA LEU A 395 -6.88 -24.45 -30.52
C LEU A 395 -7.05 -25.04 -31.94
N VAL A 396 -6.07 -24.79 -32.83
CA VAL A 396 -6.11 -25.20 -34.24
C VAL A 396 -4.78 -25.84 -34.62
N ALA A 397 -4.83 -27.06 -35.14
CA ALA A 397 -3.65 -27.80 -35.56
C ALA A 397 -2.84 -27.01 -36.61
N GLY A 398 -1.51 -27.02 -36.45
CA GLY A 398 -0.56 -26.30 -37.28
C GLY A 398 -0.46 -24.79 -37.01
N ARG A 399 -1.36 -24.18 -36.22
CA ARG A 399 -1.33 -22.74 -35.94
C ARG A 399 -0.26 -22.40 -34.89
N VAL A 400 0.43 -21.27 -35.11
CA VAL A 400 1.33 -20.66 -34.12
C VAL A 400 0.56 -19.62 -33.32
N TYR A 401 0.63 -19.73 -32.00
CA TYR A 401 0.12 -18.78 -31.04
C TYR A 401 1.29 -18.00 -30.44
N PHE A 402 1.04 -16.76 -30.05
CA PHE A 402 2.02 -15.89 -29.40
C PHE A 402 1.41 -15.33 -28.12
N VAL A 403 2.26 -15.17 -27.10
CA VAL A 403 1.92 -14.57 -25.81
C VAL A 403 3.01 -13.57 -25.49
N LEU A 404 2.60 -12.34 -25.20
CA LEU A 404 3.50 -11.25 -24.83
C LEU A 404 3.47 -11.08 -23.31
N ILE A 405 4.64 -11.21 -22.71
CA ILE A 405 4.83 -11.21 -21.26
C ILE A 405 5.63 -9.96 -20.89
N PRO A 406 5.18 -9.11 -19.96
CA PRO A 406 5.96 -7.98 -19.49
C PRO A 406 7.33 -8.41 -18.95
N ASN A 407 8.40 -7.78 -19.44
CA ASN A 407 9.75 -8.07 -18.98
C ASN A 407 10.07 -7.23 -17.72
N SER A 408 9.43 -7.57 -16.61
CA SER A 408 9.60 -6.90 -15.34
C SER A 408 11.07 -6.79 -14.96
N GLN A 409 11.50 -5.57 -14.62
CA GLN A 409 12.88 -5.23 -14.24
C GLN A 409 13.95 -5.53 -15.31
N ASN A 410 13.57 -5.72 -16.58
CA ASN A 410 14.48 -6.16 -17.66
C ASN A 410 15.23 -7.47 -17.31
N ALA A 411 14.53 -8.42 -16.67
CA ALA A 411 15.10 -9.68 -16.21
C ALA A 411 15.61 -10.55 -17.38
N VAL A 412 14.92 -10.53 -18.52
CA VAL A 412 15.31 -11.29 -19.71
C VAL A 412 16.00 -10.38 -20.73
N LYS A 413 17.17 -10.79 -21.20
CA LYS A 413 17.91 -10.17 -22.30
C LYS A 413 18.20 -11.24 -23.35
N ARG A 414 18.63 -10.80 -24.53
CA ARG A 414 19.14 -11.71 -25.56
C ARG A 414 20.28 -12.56 -24.99
N GLY A 415 20.17 -13.88 -25.09
CA GLY A 415 21.10 -14.86 -24.50
C GLY A 415 20.84 -15.20 -23.04
N THR A 416 19.82 -14.65 -22.39
CA THR A 416 19.40 -15.10 -21.05
C THR A 416 18.83 -16.51 -21.15
N VAL A 417 19.28 -17.40 -20.26
CA VAL A 417 18.72 -18.74 -20.11
C VAL A 417 17.39 -18.63 -19.37
N VAL A 418 16.33 -19.16 -20.00
CA VAL A 418 14.97 -19.12 -19.46
C VAL A 418 14.29 -20.47 -19.57
N THR A 419 13.38 -20.73 -18.64
CA THR A 419 12.52 -21.91 -18.65
C THR A 419 11.09 -21.46 -18.90
N VAL A 420 10.45 -22.00 -19.93
CA VAL A 420 9.03 -21.74 -20.20
C VAL A 420 8.21 -22.80 -19.48
N VAL A 421 7.16 -22.38 -18.79
CA VAL A 421 6.27 -23.26 -18.06
C VAL A 421 4.84 -23.11 -18.59
N PHE A 422 4.19 -24.21 -18.93
CA PHE A 422 2.79 -24.26 -19.34
C PHE A 422 1.99 -24.97 -18.25
N GLY A 423 1.25 -24.22 -17.42
CA GLY A 423 0.61 -24.78 -16.22
C GLY A 423 1.65 -25.36 -15.26
N ASP A 424 1.61 -26.68 -15.03
CA ASP A 424 2.57 -27.42 -14.19
C ASP A 424 3.76 -28.02 -14.98
N VAL A 425 3.84 -27.75 -16.30
CA VAL A 425 4.80 -28.39 -17.19
C VAL A 425 5.95 -27.45 -17.52
N ALA A 426 7.13 -27.68 -16.93
CA ALA A 426 8.33 -26.93 -17.26
C ALA A 426 9.07 -27.54 -18.46
N VAL A 427 9.48 -26.69 -19.40
CA VAL A 427 10.24 -27.09 -20.60
C VAL A 427 11.73 -26.89 -20.35
N GLU A 428 12.57 -27.71 -20.96
CA GLU A 428 14.03 -27.58 -20.86
C GLU A 428 14.51 -26.13 -21.12
N PRO A 429 15.54 -25.64 -20.38
CA PRO A 429 16.00 -24.27 -20.50
C PRO A 429 16.44 -23.93 -21.92
N THR A 430 16.02 -22.77 -22.41
CA THR A 430 16.37 -22.25 -23.74
C THR A 430 16.92 -20.84 -23.66
N LEU A 431 17.65 -20.41 -24.69
CA LEU A 431 18.17 -19.05 -24.77
C LEU A 431 17.12 -18.13 -25.36
N ALA A 432 16.84 -17.03 -24.66
CA ALA A 432 16.02 -15.95 -25.19
C ALA A 432 16.72 -15.30 -26.40
N GLN A 433 16.03 -15.21 -27.54
CA GLN A 433 16.58 -14.78 -28.82
C GLN A 433 16.54 -13.27 -29.05
#